data_AF-A0A2D6R669-F1
#
_entry.id   AF-A0A2D6R669-F1
#
_cell.length_a   1.000
_cell.length_b   1.000
_cell.length_c   1.000
_cell.angle_alpha   90.00
_cell.angle_beta   90.00
_cell.angle_gamma   90.00
#
_symmetry.space_group_name_H-M   'P 1'
#
loop_
_entity.id
_entity.type
_entity.pdbx_description
1 polymer ?
#
loop_
_entity_poly.entity_id
_entity_poly.type
_entity_poly.pdbx_seq_one_letter_code
_entity_poly.pdbx_strand_id
1 'polypeptide(L)'
;MGIHQKTLTGFRAWRTKALEPVAKLLIKLHITPNILTSLSLLTGLAAIYFLFTNHTNFIIFALLHLFFDALDGVVARLTQSTEFGKWFDVITDTLISILALVKTALFMQELYAYIITVLFIIAFIIYAITKGKARMIFIRTVSLIVLAIATSPSIPFTIELISIGFGVVGILTIFSLGRQVRWISQ
;
A
#
# COMPACT_ATOMS: atom_id res chain seq x y z
N MET A 1 4.46 -0.27 26.99
CA MET A 1 3.77 -0.92 25.85
C MET A 1 2.26 -0.61 25.72
N GLY A 2 1.63 0.17 26.63
CA GLY A 2 0.16 0.40 26.61
C GLY A 2 -0.37 1.64 25.87
N ILE A 3 0.46 2.66 25.63
CA ILE A 3 0.00 3.93 25.01
C ILE A 3 -0.18 3.79 23.50
N HIS A 4 0.66 2.98 22.84
CA HIS A 4 0.65 2.79 21.38
C HIS A 4 -0.53 1.93 20.88
N GLN A 5 -1.08 1.04 21.71
CA GLN A 5 -2.29 0.29 21.37
C GLN A 5 -3.57 1.15 21.46
N LYS A 6 -3.63 2.10 22.42
CA LYS A 6 -4.79 3.00 22.60
C LYS A 6 -4.97 4.01 21.47
N THR A 7 -3.89 4.47 20.82
CA THR A 7 -3.97 5.43 19.71
C THR A 7 -4.33 4.76 18.38
N LEU A 8 -3.78 3.56 18.11
CA LEU A 8 -4.12 2.76 16.92
C LEU A 8 -5.58 2.31 16.91
N THR A 9 -6.18 2.05 18.08
CA THR A 9 -7.62 1.74 18.18
C THR A 9 -8.49 2.96 17.95
N GLY A 10 -8.08 4.15 18.39
CA GLY A 10 -8.83 5.40 18.22
C GLY A 10 -9.01 5.83 16.76
N PHE A 11 -7.93 5.89 15.97
CA PHE A 11 -8.03 6.26 14.55
C PHE A 11 -8.80 5.22 13.72
N ARG A 12 -8.59 3.93 14.01
CA ARG A 12 -9.34 2.83 13.37
C ARG A 12 -10.82 2.86 13.73
N ALA A 13 -11.16 3.20 14.98
CA ALA A 13 -12.54 3.36 15.42
C ALA A 13 -13.20 4.57 14.76
N TRP A 14 -12.49 5.71 14.65
CA TRP A 14 -12.98 6.89 13.95
C TRP A 14 -13.25 6.60 12.47
N ARG A 15 -12.29 5.98 11.76
CA ARG A 15 -12.47 5.59 10.34
C ARG A 15 -13.66 4.66 10.15
N THR A 16 -13.81 3.69 11.06
CA THR A 16 -14.96 2.78 11.04
C THR A 16 -16.25 3.56 11.21
N LYS A 17 -16.34 4.45 12.20
CA LYS A 17 -17.53 5.27 12.46
C LYS A 17 -17.88 6.21 11.29
N ALA A 18 -16.88 6.82 10.66
CA ALA A 18 -17.08 7.73 9.53
C ALA A 18 -17.58 7.01 8.27
N LEU A 19 -17.07 5.81 7.98
CA LEU A 19 -17.41 5.03 6.79
C LEU A 19 -18.54 4.02 7.03
N GLU A 20 -18.96 3.82 8.28
CA GLU A 20 -20.03 2.90 8.68
C GLU A 20 -21.34 3.06 7.88
N PRO A 21 -21.88 4.26 7.63
CA PRO A 21 -23.13 4.39 6.87
C PRO A 21 -22.99 3.88 5.44
N VAL A 22 -21.87 4.19 4.79
CA VAL A 22 -21.55 3.72 3.44
C VAL A 22 -21.36 2.21 3.44
N ALA A 23 -20.60 1.68 4.41
CA ALA A 23 -20.38 0.24 4.54
C ALA A 23 -21.68 -0.54 4.78
N LYS A 24 -22.60 -0.03 5.61
CA LYS A 24 -23.93 -0.63 5.83
C LYS A 24 -24.77 -0.64 4.56
N LEU A 25 -24.70 0.41 3.74
CA LEU A 25 -25.37 0.43 2.44
C LEU A 25 -24.80 -0.63 1.50
N LEU A 26 -23.46 -0.73 1.40
CA LEU A 26 -22.79 -1.73 0.57
C LEU A 26 -23.13 -3.17 1.00
N ILE A 27 -23.21 -3.42 2.31
CA ILE A 27 -23.63 -4.72 2.85
C ILE A 27 -25.08 -5.04 2.46
N LYS A 28 -26.00 -4.07 2.52
CA LYS A 28 -27.39 -4.25 2.06
C LYS A 28 -27.46 -4.56 0.56
N LEU A 29 -26.53 -4.03 -0.22
CA LEU A 29 -26.38 -4.31 -1.66
C LEU A 29 -25.62 -5.63 -1.93
N HIS A 30 -25.34 -6.44 -0.91
CA HIS A 30 -24.60 -7.71 -1.01
C HIS A 30 -23.17 -7.55 -1.58
N ILE A 31 -22.57 -6.36 -1.45
CA ILE A 31 -21.19 -6.13 -1.87
C ILE A 31 -20.26 -6.71 -0.80
N THR A 32 -19.43 -7.68 -1.19
CA THR A 32 -18.48 -8.35 -0.30
C THR A 32 -17.17 -7.56 -0.18
N PRO A 33 -16.39 -7.76 0.90
CA PRO A 33 -15.05 -7.18 1.03
C PRO A 33 -14.15 -7.49 -0.18
N ASN A 34 -14.19 -8.72 -0.70
CA ASN A 34 -13.35 -9.13 -1.83
C ASN A 34 -13.68 -8.37 -3.12
N ILE A 35 -14.95 -7.99 -3.35
CA ILE A 35 -15.32 -7.13 -4.48
C ILE A 35 -14.67 -5.75 -4.32
N LEU A 36 -14.70 -5.18 -3.11
CA LEU A 36 -14.07 -3.89 -2.83
C LEU A 36 -12.54 -3.96 -2.98
N THR A 37 -11.89 -5.02 -2.49
CA THR A 37 -10.46 -5.25 -2.71
C THR A 37 -10.14 -5.41 -4.20
N SER A 38 -11.03 -6.03 -4.99
CA SER A 38 -10.85 -6.14 -6.44
C SER A 38 -10.97 -4.78 -7.14
N LEU A 39 -11.92 -3.93 -6.72
CA LEU A 39 -12.02 -2.56 -7.21
C LEU A 39 -10.81 -1.71 -6.81
N SER A 40 -10.31 -1.90 -5.59
CA SER A 40 -9.05 -1.32 -5.11
C SER A 40 -7.89 -1.73 -6.01
N LEU A 41 -7.78 -3.01 -6.38
CA LEU A 41 -6.75 -3.48 -7.31
C LEU A 41 -6.87 -2.81 -8.69
N LEU A 42 -8.07 -2.81 -9.29
CA LEU A 42 -8.28 -2.25 -10.62
C LEU A 42 -7.93 -0.75 -10.67
N THR A 43 -8.37 0.00 -9.67
CA THR A 43 -8.06 1.44 -9.57
C THR A 43 -6.60 1.68 -9.24
N GLY A 44 -5.96 0.83 -8.43
CA GLY A 44 -4.53 0.88 -8.19
C GLY A 44 -3.72 0.66 -9.47
N LEU A 45 -4.09 -0.33 -10.29
CA LEU A 45 -3.46 -0.58 -11.59
C LEU A 45 -3.64 0.61 -12.54
N ALA A 46 -4.83 1.21 -12.58
CA ALA A 46 -5.09 2.42 -13.36
C ALA A 46 -4.22 3.60 -12.87
N ALA A 47 -4.04 3.76 -11.56
CA ALA A 47 -3.13 4.76 -11.00
C ALA A 47 -1.71 4.53 -11.52
N ILE A 48 -1.18 3.31 -11.37
CA ILE A 48 0.17 3.02 -11.87
C ILE A 48 0.27 3.23 -13.38
N TYR A 49 -0.76 2.91 -14.17
CA TYR A 49 -0.76 3.18 -15.60
C TYR A 49 -0.58 4.68 -15.94
N PHE A 50 -1.27 5.57 -15.23
CA PHE A 50 -1.19 7.02 -15.45
C PHE A 50 0.00 7.72 -14.76
N LEU A 51 0.72 7.03 -13.88
CA LEU A 51 1.90 7.58 -13.21
C LEU A 51 2.93 8.08 -14.25
N PHE A 52 3.43 9.32 -14.10
CA PHE A 52 4.32 10.03 -15.05
C PHE A 52 3.72 10.39 -16.43
N THR A 53 2.49 10.00 -16.76
CA THR A 53 1.86 10.35 -18.05
C THR A 53 0.69 11.31 -17.89
N ASN A 54 -0.11 11.16 -16.84
CA ASN A 54 -1.20 12.09 -16.52
C ASN A 54 -1.37 12.21 -15.00
N HIS A 55 -0.89 13.32 -14.45
CA HIS A 55 -0.87 13.58 -13.01
C HIS A 55 -2.29 13.58 -12.39
N THR A 56 -3.27 14.22 -13.04
CA THR A 56 -4.65 14.28 -12.55
C THR A 56 -5.28 12.90 -12.44
N ASN A 57 -5.15 12.09 -13.50
CA ASN A 57 -5.68 10.73 -13.50
C ASN A 57 -4.96 9.86 -12.47
N PHE A 58 -3.63 9.99 -12.33
CA PHE A 58 -2.89 9.29 -11.29
C PHE A 58 -3.46 9.58 -9.89
N ILE A 59 -3.69 10.85 -9.54
CA ILE A 59 -4.28 11.23 -8.25
C ILE A 59 -5.67 10.63 -8.08
N ILE A 60 -6.55 10.77 -9.07
CA ILE A 60 -7.93 10.28 -8.98
C ILE A 60 -7.94 8.78 -8.71
N PHE A 61 -7.20 8.01 -9.51
CA PHE A 61 -7.17 6.55 -9.36
C PHE A 61 -6.44 6.11 -8.09
N ALA A 62 -5.38 6.81 -7.65
CA ALA A 62 -4.70 6.52 -6.39
C ALA A 62 -5.63 6.77 -5.19
N LEU A 63 -6.43 7.84 -5.21
CA LEU A 63 -7.42 8.12 -4.17
C LEU A 63 -8.54 7.09 -4.16
N LEU A 64 -9.04 6.67 -5.34
CA LEU A 64 -10.03 5.61 -5.44
C LEU A 64 -9.51 4.27 -4.89
N HIS A 65 -8.26 3.92 -5.19
CA HIS A 65 -7.60 2.74 -4.65
C HIS A 65 -7.56 2.79 -3.11
N LEU A 66 -7.08 3.89 -2.52
CA LEU A 66 -7.05 4.08 -1.07
C LEU A 66 -8.46 4.10 -0.44
N PHE A 67 -9.45 4.60 -1.16
CA PHE A 67 -10.83 4.64 -0.71
C PHE A 67 -11.48 3.26 -0.66
N PHE A 68 -11.34 2.45 -1.71
CA PHE A 68 -11.89 1.10 -1.74
C PHE A 68 -11.23 0.17 -0.72
N ASP A 69 -9.92 0.29 -0.53
CA ASP A 69 -9.15 -0.36 0.55
C ASP A 69 -9.62 0.07 1.96
N ALA A 70 -9.93 1.36 2.14
CA ALA A 70 -10.50 1.78 3.43
C ALA A 70 -11.89 1.17 3.67
N LEU A 71 -12.71 1.05 2.62
CA LEU A 71 -14.06 0.48 2.69
C LEU A 71 -14.04 -1.04 2.90
N ASP A 72 -13.19 -1.78 2.21
CA ASP A 72 -13.14 -3.25 2.33
C ASP A 72 -12.86 -3.68 3.77
N GLY A 73 -11.94 -2.98 4.45
CA GLY A 73 -11.60 -3.26 5.83
C GLY A 73 -12.74 -2.92 6.78
N VAL A 74 -13.54 -1.88 6.48
CA VAL A 74 -14.74 -1.54 7.27
C VAL A 74 -15.82 -2.60 7.07
N VAL A 75 -16.10 -2.99 5.83
CA VAL A 75 -17.10 -4.03 5.52
C VAL A 75 -16.70 -5.38 6.12
N ALA A 76 -15.42 -5.76 6.05
CA ALA A 76 -14.90 -6.99 6.66
C ALA A 76 -15.05 -7.01 8.19
N ARG A 77 -14.99 -5.85 8.86
CA ARG A 77 -15.23 -5.73 10.30
C ARG A 77 -16.71 -5.82 10.69
N LEU A 78 -17.59 -5.31 9.84
CA LEU A 78 -19.05 -5.31 10.08
C LEU A 78 -19.73 -6.63 9.67
N THR A 79 -19.06 -7.43 8.85
CA THR A 79 -19.55 -8.75 8.39
C THR A 79 -18.70 -9.85 9.02
N GLN A 80 -17.87 -10.54 8.23
CA GLN A 80 -16.97 -11.58 8.69
C GLN A 80 -15.67 -11.51 7.87
N SER A 81 -14.54 -11.31 8.54
CA SER A 81 -13.24 -11.35 7.86
C SER A 81 -12.85 -12.80 7.56
N THR A 82 -12.49 -13.11 6.32
CA THR A 82 -11.93 -14.41 5.95
C THR A 82 -10.41 -14.35 5.87
N GLU A 83 -9.74 -15.48 6.14
CA GLU A 83 -8.27 -15.56 5.98
C GLU A 83 -7.85 -15.30 4.53
N PHE A 84 -8.62 -15.78 3.56
CA PHE A 84 -8.41 -15.46 2.15
C PHE A 84 -8.48 -13.95 1.88
N GLY A 85 -9.52 -13.27 2.36
CA GLY A 85 -9.69 -11.83 2.15
C GLY A 85 -8.54 -11.01 2.75
N LYS A 86 -8.04 -11.39 3.94
CA LYS A 86 -6.86 -10.74 4.53
C LYS A 86 -5.61 -10.89 3.67
N TRP A 87 -5.38 -12.08 3.09
CA TRP A 87 -4.25 -12.28 2.18
C TRP A 87 -4.44 -11.55 0.87
N PHE A 88 -5.67 -11.51 0.35
CA PHE A 88 -5.98 -10.81 -0.90
C PHE A 88 -5.74 -9.30 -0.79
N ASP A 89 -6.12 -8.69 0.34
CA ASP A 89 -5.83 -7.30 0.70
C ASP A 89 -4.32 -7.02 0.70
N VAL A 90 -3.56 -7.81 1.47
CA VAL A 90 -2.09 -7.67 1.56
C VAL A 90 -1.39 -7.86 0.21
N ILE A 91 -1.83 -8.83 -0.60
CA ILE A 91 -1.27 -9.07 -1.93
C ILE A 91 -1.59 -7.90 -2.86
N THR A 92 -2.83 -7.41 -2.85
CA THR A 92 -3.25 -6.26 -3.66
C THR A 92 -2.41 -5.02 -3.33
N ASP A 93 -2.29 -4.71 -2.04
CA ASP A 93 -1.51 -3.58 -1.55
C ASP A 93 -0.03 -3.64 -1.92
N THR A 94 0.54 -4.83 -1.79
CA THR A 94 1.96 -5.04 -2.10
C THR A 94 2.20 -5.01 -3.59
N LEU A 95 1.28 -5.56 -4.39
CA LEU A 95 1.37 -5.53 -5.85
C LEU A 95 1.39 -4.08 -6.35
N ILE A 96 0.47 -3.23 -5.87
CA ILE A 96 0.47 -1.81 -6.24
C ILE A 96 1.77 -1.11 -5.79
N SER A 97 2.28 -1.44 -4.60
CA SER A 97 3.56 -0.89 -4.10
C SER A 97 4.74 -1.29 -4.99
N ILE A 98 4.84 -2.57 -5.37
CA ILE A 98 5.90 -3.09 -6.23
C ILE A 98 5.81 -2.44 -7.62
N LEU A 99 4.63 -2.37 -8.20
CA LEU A 99 4.43 -1.76 -9.51
C LEU A 99 4.77 -0.26 -9.51
N ALA A 100 4.44 0.46 -8.43
CA ALA A 100 4.86 1.86 -8.24
C ALA A 100 6.38 1.99 -8.20
N LEU A 101 7.07 1.13 -7.42
CA LEU A 101 8.52 1.12 -7.34
C LEU A 101 9.17 0.78 -8.68
N VAL A 102 8.72 -0.30 -9.35
CA VAL A 102 9.24 -0.71 -10.65
C VAL A 102 9.08 0.40 -11.68
N LYS A 103 7.87 0.97 -11.82
CA LYS A 103 7.63 2.04 -12.80
C LYS A 103 8.47 3.27 -12.51
N THR A 104 8.68 3.60 -11.23
CA THR A 104 9.52 4.73 -10.84
C THR A 104 11.00 4.46 -11.07
N ALA A 105 11.49 3.24 -10.79
CA ALA A 105 12.87 2.86 -11.08
C ALA A 105 13.16 2.92 -12.59
N LEU A 106 12.21 2.47 -13.43
CA LEU A 106 12.30 2.59 -14.89
C LEU A 106 12.31 4.05 -15.36
N PHE A 107 11.55 4.93 -14.69
CA PHE A 107 11.54 6.36 -14.99
C PHE A 107 12.86 7.05 -14.62
N MET A 108 13.43 6.73 -13.45
CA MET A 108 14.69 7.33 -12.99
C MET A 108 15.92 6.78 -13.71
N GLN A 109 15.90 5.50 -14.10
CA GLN A 109 17.03 4.78 -14.69
C GLN A 109 18.27 4.69 -13.80
N GLU A 110 18.10 4.84 -12.49
CA GLU A 110 19.18 4.81 -11.50
C GLU A 110 19.36 3.43 -10.87
N LEU A 111 20.60 2.95 -10.77
CA LEU A 111 20.90 1.60 -10.27
C LEU A 111 20.36 1.36 -8.85
N TYR A 112 20.47 2.35 -7.97
CA TYR A 112 20.01 2.21 -6.59
C TYR A 112 18.49 2.01 -6.50
N ALA A 113 17.70 2.59 -7.41
CA ALA A 113 16.25 2.44 -7.43
C ALA A 113 15.85 1.00 -7.78
N TYR A 114 16.56 0.37 -8.72
CA TYR A 114 16.37 -1.05 -9.03
C TYR A 114 16.75 -1.94 -7.85
N ILE A 115 17.89 -1.68 -7.20
CA ILE A 115 18.34 -2.46 -6.03
C ILE A 115 17.30 -2.39 -4.91
N ILE A 116 16.82 -1.20 -4.56
CA ILE A 116 15.80 -1.01 -3.52
C ILE A 116 14.51 -1.75 -3.87
N THR A 117 14.08 -1.71 -5.12
CA THR A 117 12.90 -2.42 -5.60
C THR A 117 13.05 -3.93 -5.45
N VAL A 118 14.20 -4.49 -5.84
CA VAL A 118 14.50 -5.93 -5.68
C VAL A 118 14.53 -6.34 -4.21
N LEU A 119 15.19 -5.55 -3.35
CA LEU A 119 15.21 -5.81 -1.91
C LEU A 119 13.80 -5.79 -1.30
N PHE A 120 12.94 -4.88 -1.76
CA PHE A 120 11.55 -4.81 -1.31
C PHE A 120 10.76 -6.06 -1.72
N ILE A 121 10.96 -6.53 -2.95
CA ILE A 121 10.36 -7.80 -3.43
C ILE A 121 10.85 -8.98 -2.59
N ILE A 122 12.15 -9.07 -2.30
CA ILE A 122 12.71 -10.14 -1.44
C ILE A 122 12.08 -10.10 -0.05
N ALA A 123 12.00 -8.92 0.56
CA ALA A 123 11.37 -8.75 1.87
C ALA A 123 9.90 -9.20 1.87
N PHE A 124 9.18 -8.97 0.75
CA PHE A 124 7.81 -9.40 0.61
C PHE A 124 7.70 -10.92 0.42
N ILE A 125 8.59 -11.52 -0.36
CA ILE A 125 8.67 -12.98 -0.51
C ILE A 125 8.89 -13.63 0.86
N ILE A 126 9.82 -13.12 1.68
CA ILE A 126 10.05 -13.64 3.04
C ILE A 126 8.79 -13.48 3.92
N TYR A 127 8.11 -12.34 3.82
CA TYR A 127 6.84 -12.14 4.51
C TYR A 127 5.78 -13.18 4.07
N ALA A 128 5.66 -13.45 2.76
CA ALA A 128 4.69 -14.37 2.20
C ALA A 128 4.98 -15.84 2.59
N ILE A 129 6.22 -16.32 2.43
CA ILE A 129 6.60 -17.71 2.76
C ILE A 129 6.46 -18.00 4.25
N THR A 130 6.71 -17.00 5.11
CA THR A 130 6.53 -17.14 6.56
C THR A 130 5.09 -16.97 7.02
N LYS A 131 4.14 -16.87 6.07
CA LYS A 131 2.71 -16.64 6.31
C LYS A 131 2.47 -15.42 7.21
N GLY A 132 3.23 -14.35 6.98
CA GLY A 132 3.11 -13.08 7.70
C GLY A 132 3.76 -13.05 9.10
N LYS A 133 4.43 -14.13 9.54
CA LYS A 133 5.17 -14.14 10.82
C LYS A 133 6.34 -13.15 10.79
N ALA A 134 7.08 -13.12 9.68
CA ALA A 134 8.20 -12.22 9.49
C ALA A 134 7.72 -10.86 8.97
N ARG A 135 7.24 -10.01 9.89
CA ARG A 135 6.59 -8.73 9.57
C ARG A 135 7.46 -7.81 8.68
N MET A 136 6.80 -7.22 7.69
CA MET A 136 7.34 -6.19 6.79
C MET A 136 6.67 -4.84 7.09
N ILE A 137 7.39 -3.74 6.87
CA ILE A 137 6.80 -2.40 6.83
C ILE A 137 6.22 -2.16 5.42
N PHE A 138 4.91 -2.01 5.34
CA PHE A 138 4.23 -1.66 4.09
C PHE A 138 4.40 -0.18 3.78
N ILE A 139 4.76 0.13 2.54
CA ILE A 139 5.10 1.50 2.09
C ILE A 139 4.02 2.14 1.22
N ARG A 140 3.02 1.37 0.77
CA ARG A 140 2.02 1.74 -0.25
C ARG A 140 1.53 3.17 -0.16
N THR A 141 0.87 3.53 0.95
CA THR A 141 0.24 4.83 1.13
C THR A 141 1.27 5.96 1.09
N VAL A 142 2.44 5.77 1.72
CA VAL A 142 3.51 6.77 1.73
C VAL A 142 4.07 6.94 0.32
N SER A 143 4.34 5.85 -0.38
CA SER A 143 4.85 5.88 -1.77
C SER A 143 3.87 6.58 -2.70
N LEU A 144 2.57 6.27 -2.63
CA LEU A 144 1.56 6.92 -3.47
C LEU A 144 1.46 8.43 -3.18
N ILE A 145 1.53 8.84 -1.92
CA ILE A 145 1.51 10.26 -1.54
C ILE A 145 2.77 10.98 -2.04
N VAL A 146 3.95 10.40 -1.82
CA VAL A 146 5.22 10.97 -2.28
C VAL A 146 5.21 11.12 -3.79
N LEU A 147 4.76 10.09 -4.53
CA LEU A 147 4.63 10.16 -5.98
C LEU A 147 3.58 11.17 -6.43
N ALA A 148 2.47 11.31 -5.71
CA ALA A 148 1.45 12.32 -6.03
C ALA A 148 2.03 13.72 -5.87
N ILE A 149 2.75 14.00 -4.79
CA ILE A 149 3.38 15.30 -4.60
C ILE A 149 4.47 15.50 -5.67
N ALA A 150 5.41 14.57 -5.78
CA ALA A 150 6.59 14.74 -6.64
C ALA A 150 6.26 14.87 -8.12
N THR A 151 5.22 14.20 -8.62
CA THR A 151 4.79 14.27 -10.03
C THR A 151 3.87 15.45 -10.33
N SER A 152 3.62 16.33 -9.37
CA SER A 152 2.82 17.52 -9.59
C SER A 152 3.52 18.49 -10.55
N PRO A 153 2.84 19.01 -11.58
CA PRO A 153 3.44 19.96 -12.54
C PRO A 153 3.97 21.25 -11.89
N SER A 154 3.52 21.57 -10.68
CA SER A 154 3.95 22.77 -9.94
C SER A 154 5.29 22.59 -9.20
N ILE A 155 5.83 21.38 -9.11
CA ILE A 155 7.04 21.07 -8.36
C ILE A 155 8.22 20.89 -9.32
N PRO A 156 9.24 21.76 -9.28
CA PRO A 156 10.37 21.68 -10.21
C PRO A 156 11.44 20.64 -9.82
N PHE A 157 11.37 20.08 -8.59
CA PHE A 157 12.37 19.15 -8.03
C PHE A 157 11.80 17.71 -7.89
N THR A 158 11.14 17.23 -8.95
CA THR A 158 10.51 15.91 -9.00
C THR A 158 11.51 14.78 -8.75
N ILE A 159 12.67 14.80 -9.43
CA ILE A 159 13.66 13.73 -9.36
C ILE A 159 14.28 13.64 -7.97
N GLU A 160 14.56 14.78 -7.33
CA GLU A 160 15.12 14.86 -5.99
C GLU A 160 14.13 14.30 -4.95
N LEU A 161 12.85 14.67 -5.02
CA LEU A 161 11.83 14.11 -4.12
C LEU A 161 11.66 12.61 -4.28
N ILE A 162 11.64 12.13 -5.53
CA ILE A 162 11.54 10.69 -5.78
C ILE A 162 12.79 9.98 -5.25
N SER A 163 13.98 10.56 -5.44
CA SER A 163 15.25 10.02 -4.92
C SER A 163 15.22 9.89 -3.39
N ILE A 164 14.77 10.94 -2.69
CA ILE A 164 14.60 10.94 -1.23
C ILE A 164 13.57 9.88 -0.83
N GLY A 165 12.44 9.80 -1.54
CA GLY A 165 11.41 8.79 -1.33
C GLY A 165 11.95 7.37 -1.43
N PHE A 166 12.74 7.07 -2.46
CA PHE A 166 13.44 5.79 -2.61
C PHE A 166 14.42 5.55 -1.48
N GLY A 167 15.20 6.54 -1.06
CA GLY A 167 16.09 6.43 0.09
C GLY A 167 15.36 6.01 1.37
N VAL A 168 14.21 6.63 1.65
CA VAL A 168 13.35 6.26 2.79
C VAL A 168 12.84 4.82 2.64
N VAL A 169 12.33 4.45 1.46
CA VAL A 169 11.88 3.08 1.18
C VAL A 169 13.01 2.07 1.37
N GLY A 170 14.23 2.39 0.91
CA GLY A 170 15.42 1.57 1.08
C GLY A 170 15.74 1.32 2.55
N ILE A 171 15.77 2.37 3.37
CA ILE A 171 15.99 2.26 4.82
C ILE A 171 14.94 1.37 5.48
N LEU A 172 13.66 1.59 5.18
CA LEU A 172 12.56 0.78 5.73
C LEU A 172 12.62 -0.68 5.29
N THR A 173 13.08 -0.92 4.06
CA THR A 173 13.24 -2.27 3.48
C THR A 173 14.38 -3.01 4.18
N ILE A 174 15.54 -2.36 4.33
CA ILE A 174 16.70 -2.94 5.03
C ILE A 174 16.34 -3.24 6.49
N PHE A 175 15.65 -2.32 7.16
CA PHE A 175 15.15 -2.53 8.52
C PHE A 175 14.19 -3.73 8.59
N SER A 176 13.29 -3.87 7.63
CA SER A 176 12.38 -5.00 7.54
C SER A 176 13.15 -6.32 7.37
N LEU A 177 14.09 -6.37 6.42
CA LEU A 177 14.94 -7.54 6.18
C LEU A 177 15.73 -7.94 7.44
N GLY A 178 16.35 -6.98 8.12
CA GLY A 178 17.10 -7.22 9.37
C GLY A 178 16.23 -7.88 10.46
N ARG A 179 14.95 -7.51 10.55
CA ARG A 179 14.01 -8.19 11.46
C ARG A 179 13.59 -9.57 10.99
N GLN A 180 13.54 -9.78 9.68
CA GLN A 180 13.14 -11.04 9.06
C GLN A 180 14.24 -12.12 9.14
N VAL A 181 15.52 -11.75 9.26
CA VAL A 181 16.65 -12.70 9.37
C VAL A 181 16.42 -13.78 10.44
N ARG A 182 15.82 -13.42 11.58
CA ARG A 182 15.54 -14.35 12.69
C ARG A 182 14.63 -15.53 12.33
N TRP A 183 13.89 -15.41 11.24
CA TRP A 183 12.94 -16.40 10.75
C TRP A 183 13.51 -17.27 9.62
N ILE A 184 14.64 -16.87 9.05
CA ILE A 184 15.36 -17.63 8.01
C ILE A 184 16.36 -18.61 8.66
N SER A 185 16.81 -18.30 9.88
CA SER A 185 17.76 -19.10 10.64
C SER A 185 17.12 -20.19 11.52
N GLN A 186 15.86 -20.55 11.29
CA GLN A 186 15.10 -21.58 12.01
C GLN A 186 14.66 -22.66 11.03
#